data_AF-A0A351VFL6-F1
#
_entry.id   AF-A0A351VFL6-F1
#
_cell.length_a   1.000
_cell.length_b   1.000
_cell.length_c   1.000
_cell.angle_alpha   90.00
_cell.angle_beta   90.00
_cell.angle_gamma   90.00
#
_symmetry.space_group_name_H-M   'P 1'
#
loop_
_entity.id
_entity.type
_entity.pdbx_description
1 polymer ?
#
loop_
_entity_poly.entity_id
_entity_poly.type
_entity_poly.pdbx_seq_one_letter_code
_entity_poly.pdbx_strand_id
1 'polypeptide(L)'
;MRVTANMSSDNAIYNLQQGRAKLDKLQNQISSGQNVNTPSDDPISSRLLLEIGDKLRAIDQRSSNINKATSWLQFTSTSVDGMSDVVNLARKVAGTLNTGSDDPAIRQSAHDQLVDLKKQLIDMANTQFGDQYIFAGADNATPPFSITNNNYDGDGTQLSIEVAQNSVQPLNVTGDRLLKGIGANPTYGTTDILETFDNLIAAVGDNTTPSDVDAISQAALDLQSGARQLNIATSDILARTTRLDNMSKLNEKNRNTLLSISTRVQEVDYAKLGVELSSQKLAYEASLSATAKVTQLSLLDYL
;
A
#
# COMPACT_ATOMS: atom_id res chain seq x y z
N MET A 1 55.66 -2.50 44.89
CA MET A 1 54.47 -3.24 45.36
C MET A 1 54.75 -4.73 45.26
N ARG A 2 54.56 -5.51 46.34
CA ARG A 2 54.76 -6.97 46.31
C ARG A 2 53.52 -7.61 45.68
N VAL A 3 53.69 -8.34 44.59
CA VAL A 3 52.66 -9.25 44.08
C VAL A 3 52.57 -10.39 45.08
N THR A 4 51.47 -10.49 45.83
CA THR A 4 51.20 -11.62 46.73
C THR A 4 50.68 -12.81 45.93
N ALA A 5 50.90 -14.04 46.40
CA ALA A 5 50.40 -15.26 45.76
C ALA A 5 48.88 -15.19 45.44
N ASN A 6 48.11 -14.53 46.30
CA ASN A 6 46.68 -14.28 46.08
C ASN A 6 46.41 -13.39 44.85
N MET A 7 47.22 -12.34 44.61
CA MET A 7 47.07 -11.47 43.44
C MET A 7 47.42 -12.20 42.13
N SER A 8 48.38 -13.13 42.14
CA SER A 8 48.69 -13.94 40.95
C SER A 8 47.57 -14.95 40.64
N SER A 9 46.99 -15.56 41.67
CA SER A 9 45.85 -16.47 41.51
C SER A 9 44.60 -15.74 41.01
N ASP A 10 44.29 -14.56 41.56
CA ASP A 10 43.15 -13.75 41.12
C ASP A 10 43.32 -13.26 39.67
N ASN A 11 44.53 -12.85 39.28
CA ASN A 11 44.82 -12.50 37.88
C ASN A 11 44.70 -13.71 36.95
N ALA A 12 45.14 -14.90 37.38
CA ALA A 12 45.00 -16.12 36.58
C ALA A 12 43.52 -16.50 36.37
N ILE A 13 42.70 -16.44 37.43
CA ILE A 13 41.26 -16.68 37.36
C ILE A 13 40.59 -15.64 36.44
N TYR A 14 40.94 -14.37 36.55
CA TYR A 14 40.42 -13.32 35.67
C TYR A 14 40.75 -13.60 34.20
N ASN A 15 41.99 -13.98 33.90
CA ASN A 15 42.40 -14.33 32.54
C ASN A 15 41.67 -15.58 32.00
N LEU A 16 41.43 -16.58 32.85
CA LEU A 16 40.63 -17.75 32.48
C LEU A 16 39.17 -17.38 32.21
N GLN A 17 38.56 -16.53 33.04
CA GLN A 17 37.20 -16.05 32.81
C GLN A 17 37.08 -15.28 31.49
N GLN A 18 38.05 -14.40 31.19
CA GLN A 18 38.12 -13.71 29.90
C GLN A 18 38.31 -14.67 28.71
N GLY A 19 39.17 -15.68 28.87
CA GLY A 19 39.39 -16.71 27.85
C GLY A 19 38.14 -17.54 27.56
N ARG A 20 37.38 -17.89 28.60
CA ARG A 20 36.10 -18.62 28.49
C ARG A 20 35.02 -17.78 27.81
N ALA A 21 34.87 -16.52 28.21
CA ALA A 21 33.92 -15.60 27.58
C ALA A 21 34.17 -15.44 26.07
N LYS A 22 35.45 -15.40 25.65
CA LYS A 22 35.81 -15.35 24.23
C LYS A 22 35.50 -16.65 23.48
N LEU A 23 35.66 -17.81 24.12
CA LEU A 23 35.22 -19.09 23.55
C LEU A 23 33.71 -19.16 23.35
N ASP A 24 32.95 -18.76 24.38
CA ASP A 24 31.48 -18.74 24.33
C ASP A 24 31.00 -17.81 23.21
N LYS A 25 31.63 -16.65 23.04
CA LYS A 25 31.34 -15.73 21.93
C LYS A 25 31.61 -16.35 20.55
N LEU A 26 32.77 -16.98 20.34
CA LEU A 26 33.12 -17.62 19.06
C LEU A 26 32.16 -18.80 18.75
N GLN A 27 31.80 -19.59 19.77
CA GLN A 27 30.80 -20.66 19.62
C GLN A 27 29.43 -20.09 19.25
N ASN A 28 29.00 -19.00 19.89
CA ASN A 28 27.73 -18.34 19.56
C ASN A 28 27.72 -17.81 18.12
N GLN A 29 28.82 -17.19 17.64
CA GLN A 29 28.92 -16.72 16.26
C GLN A 29 28.87 -17.88 15.25
N ILE A 30 29.52 -19.00 15.54
CA ILE A 30 29.47 -20.20 14.69
C ILE A 30 28.07 -20.83 14.70
N SER A 31 27.43 -20.93 15.87
CA SER A 31 26.11 -21.56 16.01
C SER A 31 24.96 -20.72 15.44
N SER A 32 25.04 -19.40 15.59
CA SER A 32 24.04 -18.46 15.06
C SER A 32 24.21 -18.20 13.57
N GLY A 33 25.42 -18.41 13.04
CA GLY A 33 25.78 -18.01 11.68
C GLY A 33 25.74 -16.49 11.45
N GLN A 34 25.70 -15.70 12.53
CA GLN A 34 25.70 -14.24 12.49
C GLN A 34 26.98 -13.68 13.09
N ASN A 35 27.61 -12.76 12.36
CA ASN A 35 28.85 -12.11 12.77
C ASN A 35 28.60 -11.16 13.96
N VAL A 36 27.44 -10.52 13.99
CA VAL A 36 27.01 -9.57 15.01
C VAL A 36 25.76 -10.11 15.72
N ASN A 37 25.93 -10.64 16.94
CA ASN A 37 24.83 -11.18 17.74
C ASN A 37 24.37 -10.19 18.83
N THR A 38 25.31 -9.42 19.37
CA THR A 38 25.04 -8.42 20.40
C THR A 38 25.57 -7.04 20.00
N PRO A 39 24.95 -5.94 20.47
CA PRO A 39 25.46 -4.58 20.23
C PRO A 39 26.90 -4.34 20.71
N SER A 40 27.36 -5.13 21.69
CA SER A 40 28.73 -5.12 22.18
C SER A 40 29.75 -5.75 21.23
N ASP A 41 29.32 -6.58 20.27
CA ASP A 41 30.23 -7.24 19.33
C ASP A 41 30.76 -6.29 18.27
N ASP A 42 29.87 -5.48 17.71
CA ASP A 42 30.20 -4.36 16.82
C ASP A 42 29.10 -3.29 16.94
N PRO A 43 29.33 -2.21 17.70
CA PRO A 43 28.33 -1.16 17.89
C PRO A 43 28.06 -0.36 16.61
N ILE A 44 28.98 -0.35 15.64
CA ILE A 44 28.81 0.35 14.35
C ILE A 44 27.89 -0.46 13.46
N SER A 45 28.22 -1.75 13.26
CA SER A 45 27.38 -2.66 12.46
C SER A 45 26.00 -2.85 13.10
N SER A 46 25.92 -2.93 14.43
CA SER A 46 24.64 -3.05 15.14
C SER A 46 23.75 -1.83 14.92
N ARG A 47 24.30 -0.62 14.94
CA ARG A 47 23.53 0.60 14.64
C ARG A 47 22.99 0.57 13.20
N LEU A 48 23.82 0.17 12.25
CA LEU A 48 23.42 0.03 10.85
C LEU A 48 22.31 -1.01 10.68
N LEU A 49 22.41 -2.17 11.34
CA LEU A 49 21.39 -3.22 11.29
C LEU A 49 20.05 -2.75 11.90
N LEU A 50 20.09 -1.98 12.98
CA LEU A 50 18.88 -1.36 13.56
C LEU A 50 18.24 -0.38 12.57
N GLU A 51 19.04 0.49 11.95
CA GLU A 51 18.54 1.42 10.93
C GLU A 51 17.94 0.66 9.74
N ILE A 52 18.60 -0.38 9.25
CA ILE A 52 18.07 -1.24 8.19
C ILE A 52 16.74 -1.87 8.62
N GLY A 53 16.64 -2.37 9.85
CA GLY A 53 15.40 -2.92 10.41
C GLY A 53 14.25 -1.89 10.43
N ASP A 54 14.53 -0.65 10.81
CA ASP A 54 13.56 0.45 10.76
C ASP A 54 13.10 0.75 9.33
N LYS A 55 14.05 0.79 8.37
CA LYS A 55 13.73 0.99 6.95
C LYS A 55 12.90 -0.16 6.38
N LEU A 56 13.20 -1.40 6.73
CA LEU A 56 12.45 -2.59 6.29
C LEU A 56 11.01 -2.54 6.81
N ARG A 57 10.80 -2.23 8.10
CA ARG A 57 9.44 -2.05 8.67
C ARG A 57 8.66 -0.94 7.97
N ALA A 58 9.32 0.18 7.66
CA ALA A 58 8.69 1.26 6.90
C ALA A 58 8.33 0.83 5.47
N ILE A 59 9.16 0.02 4.81
CA ILE A 59 8.86 -0.55 3.49
C ILE A 59 7.67 -1.52 3.56
N ASP A 60 7.61 -2.39 4.56
CA ASP A 60 6.51 -3.34 4.72
C ASP A 60 5.17 -2.60 4.94
N GLN A 61 5.16 -1.53 5.75
CA GLN A 61 3.99 -0.66 5.91
C GLN A 61 3.57 0.01 4.60
N ARG A 62 4.54 0.53 3.83
CA ARG A 62 4.27 1.13 2.51
C ARG A 62 3.77 0.10 1.50
N SER A 63 4.27 -1.12 1.52
CA SER A 63 3.78 -2.21 0.67
C SER A 63 2.32 -2.55 1.02
N SER A 64 1.98 -2.64 2.30
CA SER A 64 0.59 -2.82 2.74
C SER A 64 -0.31 -1.67 2.29
N ASN A 65 0.15 -0.44 2.43
CA ASN A 65 -0.56 0.76 1.98
C ASN A 65 -0.79 0.75 0.45
N ILE A 66 0.25 0.43 -0.33
CA ILE A 66 0.17 0.34 -1.79
C ILE A 66 -0.83 -0.75 -2.20
N ASN A 67 -0.80 -1.92 -1.58
CA ASN A 67 -1.73 -3.00 -1.91
C ASN A 67 -3.18 -2.59 -1.64
N LYS A 68 -3.46 -1.98 -0.48
CA LYS A 68 -4.79 -1.43 -0.17
C LYS A 68 -5.22 -0.39 -1.21
N ALA A 69 -4.30 0.51 -1.57
CA ALA A 69 -4.57 1.56 -2.55
C ALA A 69 -4.86 1.01 -3.95
N THR A 70 -4.08 0.02 -4.39
CA THR A 70 -4.28 -0.67 -5.65
C THR A 70 -5.64 -1.37 -5.69
N SER A 71 -6.02 -2.11 -4.63
CA SER A 71 -7.33 -2.75 -4.56
C SER A 71 -8.48 -1.76 -4.61
N TRP A 72 -8.36 -0.64 -3.87
CA TRP A 72 -9.37 0.43 -3.88
C TRP A 72 -9.52 1.06 -5.27
N LEU A 73 -8.41 1.43 -5.91
CA LEU A 73 -8.42 2.03 -7.25
C LEU A 73 -8.91 1.06 -8.31
N GLN A 74 -8.59 -0.23 -8.21
CA GLN A 74 -9.07 -1.25 -9.15
C GLN A 74 -10.59 -1.40 -9.07
N PHE A 75 -11.14 -1.47 -7.85
CA PHE A 75 -12.58 -1.54 -7.64
C PHE A 75 -13.30 -0.25 -8.11
N THR A 76 -12.67 0.90 -7.88
CA THR A 76 -13.13 2.19 -8.41
C THR A 76 -13.15 2.16 -9.95
N SER A 77 -12.08 1.70 -10.59
CA SER A 77 -12.00 1.59 -12.06
C SER A 77 -13.11 0.72 -12.62
N THR A 78 -13.32 -0.49 -12.08
CA THR A 78 -14.38 -1.40 -12.54
C THR A 78 -15.76 -0.77 -12.40
N SER A 79 -16.00 -0.02 -11.33
CA SER A 79 -17.27 0.69 -11.11
C SER A 79 -17.46 1.82 -12.13
N VAL A 80 -16.42 2.62 -12.39
CA VAL A 80 -16.47 3.72 -13.38
C VAL A 80 -16.61 3.19 -14.82
N ASP A 81 -15.95 2.08 -15.14
CA ASP A 81 -16.04 1.46 -16.47
C ASP A 81 -17.47 0.98 -16.73
N GLY A 82 -18.10 0.31 -15.77
CA GLY A 82 -19.50 -0.08 -15.93
C GLY A 82 -20.48 1.10 -15.97
N MET A 83 -20.18 2.22 -15.28
CA MET A 83 -20.95 3.46 -15.44
C MET A 83 -20.83 4.00 -16.88
N SER A 84 -19.64 3.94 -17.46
CA SER A 84 -19.39 4.34 -18.86
C SER A 84 -20.21 3.48 -19.82
N ASP A 85 -20.30 2.17 -19.58
CA ASP A 85 -21.13 1.26 -20.36
C ASP A 85 -22.63 1.61 -20.28
N VAL A 86 -23.13 1.92 -19.08
CA VAL A 86 -24.52 2.37 -18.87
C VAL A 86 -24.81 3.67 -19.61
N VAL A 87 -23.92 4.65 -19.53
CA VAL A 87 -24.04 5.93 -20.26
C VAL A 87 -24.03 5.69 -21.78
N ASN A 88 -23.16 4.81 -22.29
CA ASN A 88 -23.11 4.49 -23.71
C ASN A 88 -24.37 3.75 -24.19
N LEU A 89 -24.95 2.89 -23.35
CA LEU A 89 -26.22 2.23 -23.63
C LEU A 89 -27.38 3.24 -23.69
N ALA A 90 -27.45 4.18 -22.74
CA ALA A 90 -28.44 5.25 -22.76
C ALA A 90 -28.35 6.11 -24.04
N ARG A 91 -27.11 6.43 -24.48
CA ARG A 91 -26.89 7.12 -25.78
C ARG A 91 -27.40 6.31 -26.96
N LYS A 92 -27.25 4.99 -26.93
CA LYS A 92 -27.74 4.10 -27.99
C LYS A 92 -29.27 4.11 -28.06
N VAL A 93 -29.94 4.10 -26.90
CA VAL A 93 -31.40 4.23 -26.80
C VAL A 93 -31.86 5.60 -27.31
N ALA A 94 -31.21 6.69 -26.88
CA ALA A 94 -31.49 8.03 -27.40
C ALA A 94 -31.33 8.12 -28.93
N GLY A 95 -30.28 7.47 -29.46
CA GLY A 95 -30.03 7.40 -30.90
C GLY A 95 -31.13 6.72 -31.70
N THR A 96 -31.83 5.72 -31.14
CA THR A 96 -32.98 5.08 -31.82
C THR A 96 -34.21 5.98 -31.92
N LEU A 97 -34.31 7.00 -31.07
CA LEU A 97 -35.42 7.95 -31.03
C LEU A 97 -35.10 9.27 -31.73
N ASN A 98 -33.88 9.44 -32.24
CA ASN A 98 -33.39 10.70 -32.77
C ASN A 98 -34.06 11.13 -34.09
N THR A 99 -34.76 10.22 -34.76
CA THR A 99 -35.57 10.55 -35.95
C THR A 99 -37.04 10.84 -35.61
N GLY A 100 -37.39 10.84 -34.32
CA GLY A 100 -38.77 10.81 -33.85
C GLY A 100 -39.39 9.42 -34.00
N SER A 101 -40.24 9.04 -33.05
CA SER A 101 -41.10 7.86 -33.15
C SER A 101 -42.52 8.23 -32.76
N ASP A 102 -43.45 8.14 -33.71
CA ASP A 102 -44.86 8.42 -33.46
C ASP A 102 -45.54 7.31 -32.65
N ASP A 103 -44.95 6.10 -32.59
CA ASP A 103 -45.49 4.95 -31.86
C ASP A 103 -45.32 5.13 -30.34
N PRO A 104 -46.42 5.30 -29.57
CA PRO A 104 -46.36 5.45 -28.13
C PRO A 104 -45.72 4.25 -27.42
N ALA A 105 -45.92 3.02 -27.90
CA ALA A 105 -45.37 1.83 -27.27
C ALA A 105 -43.84 1.78 -27.34
N ILE A 106 -43.26 2.28 -28.44
CA ILE A 106 -41.80 2.39 -28.61
C ILE A 106 -41.25 3.44 -27.64
N ARG A 107 -41.93 4.59 -27.51
CA ARG A 107 -41.51 5.65 -26.58
C ARG A 107 -41.58 5.20 -25.13
N GLN A 108 -42.66 4.55 -24.71
CA GLN A 108 -42.78 4.04 -23.34
C GLN A 108 -41.70 3.01 -23.01
N SER A 109 -41.43 2.08 -23.93
CA SER A 109 -40.37 1.08 -23.74
C SER A 109 -38.99 1.73 -23.58
N ALA A 110 -38.68 2.74 -24.40
CA ALA A 110 -37.42 3.47 -24.31
C ALA A 110 -37.33 4.32 -23.03
N HIS A 111 -38.43 4.95 -22.62
CA HIS A 111 -38.53 5.67 -21.35
C HIS A 111 -38.23 4.74 -20.16
N ASP A 112 -38.89 3.58 -20.10
CA ASP A 112 -38.69 2.62 -19.01
C ASP A 112 -37.26 2.07 -18.99
N GLN A 113 -36.67 1.81 -20.17
CA GLN A 113 -35.26 1.44 -20.29
C GLN A 113 -34.33 2.53 -19.74
N LEU A 114 -34.55 3.80 -20.05
CA LEU A 114 -33.73 4.91 -19.56
C LEU A 114 -33.85 5.11 -18.05
N VAL A 115 -35.05 4.94 -17.50
CA VAL A 115 -35.31 4.96 -16.06
C VAL A 115 -34.53 3.84 -15.36
N ASP A 116 -34.54 2.63 -15.91
CA ASP A 116 -33.81 1.51 -15.32
C ASP A 116 -32.29 1.67 -15.46
N LEU A 117 -31.80 2.22 -16.58
CA LEU A 117 -30.38 2.58 -16.74
C LEU A 117 -29.94 3.64 -15.73
N LYS A 118 -30.80 4.63 -15.44
CA LYS A 118 -30.52 5.63 -14.40
C LYS A 118 -30.40 4.98 -13.01
N LYS A 119 -31.32 4.06 -12.66
CA LYS A 119 -31.24 3.31 -11.39
C LYS A 119 -29.94 2.52 -11.31
N GLN A 120 -29.59 1.80 -12.38
CA GLN A 120 -28.34 1.05 -12.44
C GLN A 120 -27.12 1.96 -12.25
N LEU A 121 -27.10 3.14 -12.87
CA LEU A 121 -26.02 4.12 -12.68
C LEU A 121 -25.88 4.55 -11.21
N ILE A 122 -27.00 4.80 -10.53
CA ILE A 122 -27.03 5.19 -9.11
C ILE A 122 -26.59 4.03 -8.20
N ASP A 123 -27.02 2.80 -8.49
CA ASP A 123 -26.59 1.61 -7.76
C ASP A 123 -25.06 1.42 -7.89
N MET A 124 -24.51 1.64 -9.08
CA MET A 124 -23.06 1.63 -9.30
C MET A 124 -22.36 2.79 -8.57
N ALA A 125 -23.00 3.96 -8.49
CA ALA A 125 -22.50 5.10 -7.73
C ALA A 125 -22.51 4.87 -6.22
N ASN A 126 -23.35 3.95 -5.76
CA ASN A 126 -23.46 3.48 -4.38
C ASN A 126 -22.69 2.17 -4.13
N THR A 127 -21.74 1.81 -4.98
CA THR A 127 -20.94 0.58 -4.78
C THR A 127 -20.09 0.68 -3.51
N GLN A 128 -20.07 -0.41 -2.73
CA GLN A 128 -19.30 -0.55 -1.50
C GLN A 128 -18.08 -1.44 -1.69
N PHE A 129 -16.98 -1.09 -1.03
CA PHE A 129 -15.82 -1.95 -0.83
C PHE A 129 -15.69 -2.26 0.66
N GLY A 130 -16.02 -3.49 1.05
CA GLY A 130 -16.24 -3.83 2.47
C GLY A 130 -17.45 -3.07 3.00
N ASP A 131 -17.28 -2.35 4.11
CA ASP A 131 -18.34 -1.55 4.73
C ASP A 131 -18.33 -0.07 4.30
N GLN A 132 -17.52 0.28 3.29
CA GLN A 132 -17.25 1.66 2.90
C GLN A 132 -17.71 1.96 1.47
N TYR A 133 -18.47 3.03 1.29
CA TYR A 133 -18.84 3.52 -0.03
C TYR A 133 -17.65 4.20 -0.71
N ILE A 134 -17.33 3.76 -1.93
CA ILE A 134 -16.07 4.16 -2.59
C ILE A 134 -16.08 5.60 -3.14
N PHE A 135 -17.28 6.11 -3.45
CA PHE A 135 -17.50 7.44 -4.05
C PHE A 135 -17.95 8.50 -3.04
N ALA A 136 -18.13 8.16 -1.76
CA ALA A 136 -18.69 9.07 -0.74
C ALA A 136 -17.68 10.06 -0.12
N GLY A 137 -16.39 9.87 -0.38
CA GLY A 137 -15.35 10.74 0.19
C GLY A 137 -14.76 10.17 1.47
N ALA A 138 -14.58 11.03 2.49
CA ALA A 138 -14.08 10.62 3.80
C ALA A 138 -15.18 10.06 4.72
N ASP A 139 -16.39 10.59 4.62
CA ASP A 139 -17.57 9.99 5.24
C ASP A 139 -18.13 8.89 4.32
N ASN A 140 -17.79 7.65 4.62
CA ASN A 140 -18.07 6.49 3.78
C ASN A 140 -19.04 5.49 4.41
N ALA A 141 -19.74 5.89 5.48
CA ALA A 141 -20.73 5.07 6.16
C ALA A 141 -22.15 5.21 5.56
N THR A 142 -22.40 6.28 4.80
CA THR A 142 -23.70 6.57 4.17
C THR A 142 -23.64 6.48 2.65
N PRO A 143 -24.74 6.09 1.98
CA PRO A 143 -24.79 6.05 0.53
C PRO A 143 -24.58 7.46 -0.06
N PRO A 144 -23.66 7.63 -1.02
CA PRO A 144 -23.32 8.95 -1.57
C PRO A 144 -24.40 9.55 -2.47
N PHE A 145 -25.23 8.72 -3.11
CA PHE A 145 -26.28 9.17 -4.01
C PHE A 145 -27.64 8.65 -3.58
N SER A 146 -28.61 9.58 -3.49
CA SER A 146 -30.01 9.24 -3.31
C SER A 146 -30.73 9.20 -4.65
N ILE A 147 -31.55 8.16 -4.83
CA ILE A 147 -32.37 7.93 -6.04
C ILE A 147 -33.40 9.06 -6.24
N THR A 148 -33.79 9.76 -5.17
CA THR A 148 -34.92 10.68 -5.19
C THR A 148 -34.57 12.12 -5.56
N ASN A 149 -33.34 12.58 -5.30
CA ASN A 149 -32.97 14.00 -5.44
C ASN A 149 -31.73 14.24 -6.31
N ASN A 150 -31.09 13.19 -6.84
CA ASN A 150 -29.77 13.24 -7.52
C ASN A 150 -28.73 14.05 -6.74
N ASN A 151 -28.88 14.15 -5.41
CA ASN A 151 -27.96 14.89 -4.59
C ASN A 151 -26.77 14.01 -4.26
N TYR A 152 -25.62 14.66 -4.18
CA TYR A 152 -24.44 14.04 -3.62
C TYR A 152 -24.42 14.38 -2.14
N ASP A 153 -24.64 13.38 -1.29
CA ASP A 153 -24.67 13.51 0.16
C ASP A 153 -23.32 13.10 0.80
N GLY A 154 -22.25 13.00 -0.01
CA GLY A 154 -20.89 12.75 0.45
C GLY A 154 -20.10 14.02 0.78
N ASP A 155 -18.98 13.85 1.48
CA ASP A 155 -18.13 14.96 1.97
C ASP A 155 -17.18 15.53 0.90
N GLY A 156 -17.03 14.86 -0.26
CA GLY A 156 -16.13 15.33 -1.34
C GLY A 156 -14.64 15.38 -0.95
N THR A 157 -14.30 14.94 0.26
CA THR A 157 -12.94 14.93 0.78
C THR A 157 -12.09 13.84 0.13
N GLN A 158 -10.90 14.25 -0.32
CA GLN A 158 -9.94 13.36 -0.95
C GLN A 158 -9.08 12.66 0.12
N LEU A 159 -9.23 11.35 0.25
CA LEU A 159 -8.40 10.51 1.10
C LEU A 159 -7.02 10.35 0.45
N SER A 160 -5.95 10.45 1.23
CA SER A 160 -4.59 10.27 0.75
C SER A 160 -3.84 9.25 1.58
N ILE A 161 -2.96 8.49 0.94
CA ILE A 161 -2.16 7.45 1.58
C ILE A 161 -0.68 7.65 1.26
N GLU A 162 0.18 7.45 2.26
CA GLU A 162 1.64 7.48 2.05
C GLU A 162 2.08 6.19 1.34
N VAL A 163 2.69 6.35 0.17
CA VAL A 163 3.18 5.25 -0.68
C VAL A 163 4.70 5.24 -0.82
N ALA A 164 5.34 6.39 -0.58
CA ALA A 164 6.79 6.53 -0.52
C ALA A 164 7.17 7.62 0.48
N GLN A 165 8.47 7.71 0.82
CA GLN A 165 8.97 8.71 1.77
C GLN A 165 8.60 10.12 1.29
N ASN A 166 7.76 10.81 2.06
CA ASN A 166 7.22 12.14 1.75
C ASN A 166 6.38 12.19 0.45
N SER A 167 5.85 11.05 -0.01
CA SER A 167 4.95 10.99 -1.16
C SER A 167 3.60 10.42 -0.72
N VAL A 168 2.61 11.30 -0.67
CA VAL A 168 1.22 10.93 -0.49
C VAL A 168 0.54 10.84 -1.86
N GLN A 169 -0.34 9.85 -2.00
CA GLN A 169 -1.15 9.70 -3.20
C GLN A 169 -2.63 9.72 -2.86
N PRO A 170 -3.45 10.41 -3.65
CA PRO A 170 -4.88 10.40 -3.46
C PRO A 170 -5.45 9.03 -3.80
N LEU A 171 -6.20 8.48 -2.84
CA LEU A 171 -6.77 7.14 -2.85
C LEU A 171 -8.15 7.10 -3.51
N ASN A 172 -9.02 8.06 -3.22
CA ASN A 172 -10.40 8.05 -3.70
C ASN A 172 -10.62 9.02 -4.88
N VAL A 173 -11.72 8.73 -5.57
CA VAL A 173 -12.37 9.60 -6.56
C VAL A 173 -13.77 9.85 -6.03
N THR A 174 -14.14 11.10 -5.86
CA THR A 174 -15.41 11.46 -5.23
C THR A 174 -16.53 11.56 -6.26
N GLY A 175 -17.74 11.16 -5.88
CA GLY A 175 -18.89 11.07 -6.77
C GLY A 175 -19.34 12.42 -7.33
N ASP A 176 -19.18 13.50 -6.58
CA ASP A 176 -19.43 14.87 -7.05
C ASP A 176 -18.57 15.24 -8.27
N ARG A 177 -17.28 14.89 -8.22
CA ARG A 177 -16.33 15.15 -9.30
C ARG A 177 -16.54 14.21 -10.49
N LEU A 178 -17.04 13.00 -10.24
CA LEU A 178 -17.23 11.96 -11.25
C LEU A 178 -18.55 12.09 -12.00
N LEU A 179 -19.68 12.27 -11.30
CA LEU A 179 -21.02 12.26 -11.89
C LEU A 179 -21.64 13.64 -12.03
N LYS A 180 -21.40 14.58 -11.11
CA LYS A 180 -21.99 15.93 -11.18
C LYS A 180 -21.10 16.93 -11.91
N GLY A 181 -19.80 16.66 -11.99
CA GLY A 181 -18.82 17.61 -12.53
C GLY A 181 -18.68 18.88 -11.68
N ILE A 182 -19.05 18.79 -10.40
CA ILE A 182 -19.05 19.92 -9.45
C ILE A 182 -17.73 19.89 -8.65
N GLY A 183 -17.16 21.07 -8.40
CA GLY A 183 -15.96 21.26 -7.60
C GLY A 183 -15.18 22.51 -8.02
N ALA A 184 -14.34 23.07 -7.12
CA ALA A 184 -13.58 24.30 -7.38
C ALA A 184 -12.56 24.22 -8.54
N ASN A 185 -12.39 23.04 -9.15
CA ASN A 185 -11.71 22.80 -10.43
C ASN A 185 -12.17 21.42 -10.93
N PRO A 186 -13.12 21.33 -11.88
CA PRO A 186 -13.61 20.06 -12.40
C PRO A 186 -12.47 19.31 -13.09
N THR A 187 -12.01 18.23 -12.46
CA THR A 187 -10.84 17.46 -12.91
C THR A 187 -11.15 16.57 -14.10
N TYR A 188 -12.40 16.14 -14.23
CA TYR A 188 -12.83 15.14 -15.22
C TYR A 188 -13.80 15.74 -16.25
N GLY A 189 -14.63 16.71 -15.86
CA GLY A 189 -15.58 17.40 -16.71
C GLY A 189 -16.59 18.21 -15.89
N THR A 190 -17.45 18.96 -16.59
CA THR A 190 -18.46 19.86 -16.00
C THR A 190 -19.89 19.36 -16.19
N THR A 191 -20.07 18.13 -16.67
CA THR A 191 -21.39 17.60 -17.01
C THR A 191 -22.00 16.88 -15.81
N ASP A 192 -23.23 17.25 -15.45
CA ASP A 192 -24.04 16.47 -14.53
C ASP A 192 -24.71 15.31 -15.27
N ILE A 193 -24.15 14.12 -15.11
CA ILE A 193 -24.61 12.91 -15.76
C ILE A 193 -26.00 12.52 -15.24
N LEU A 194 -26.32 12.76 -13.96
CA LEU A 194 -27.62 12.40 -13.40
C LEU A 194 -28.73 13.33 -13.91
N GLU A 195 -28.45 14.63 -13.99
CA GLU A 195 -29.38 15.61 -14.57
C GLU A 195 -29.60 15.37 -16.07
N THR A 196 -28.55 15.00 -16.81
CA THR A 196 -28.69 14.68 -18.25
C THR A 196 -29.53 13.42 -18.49
N PHE A 197 -29.49 12.42 -17.60
CA PHE A 197 -30.43 11.29 -17.63
C PHE A 197 -31.87 11.76 -17.41
N ASP A 198 -32.12 12.66 -16.46
CA ASP A 198 -33.47 13.17 -16.21
C ASP A 198 -34.01 14.02 -17.37
N ASN A 199 -33.15 14.86 -17.95
CA ASN A 199 -33.50 15.63 -19.14
C ASN A 199 -33.80 14.72 -20.33
N LEU A 200 -33.05 13.62 -20.50
CA LEU A 200 -33.32 12.65 -21.55
C LEU A 200 -34.64 11.90 -21.31
N ILE A 201 -34.90 11.43 -20.09
CA ILE A 201 -36.15 10.75 -19.73
C ILE A 201 -37.35 11.67 -19.97
N ALA A 202 -37.25 12.94 -19.57
CA ALA A 202 -38.29 13.94 -19.81
C ALA A 202 -38.47 14.25 -21.31
N ALA A 203 -37.39 14.33 -22.08
CA ALA A 203 -37.43 14.64 -23.52
C ALA A 203 -37.99 13.49 -24.37
N VAL A 204 -37.72 12.23 -23.99
CA VAL A 204 -38.36 11.05 -24.61
C VAL A 204 -39.86 11.05 -24.34
N GLY A 205 -40.27 11.54 -23.16
CA GLY A 205 -41.66 11.56 -22.73
C GLY A 205 -42.20 10.16 -22.49
N ASP A 206 -43.47 10.10 -22.09
CA ASP A 206 -44.20 8.85 -21.89
C ASP A 206 -45.33 8.70 -22.94
N ASN A 207 -46.25 7.76 -22.74
CA ASN A 207 -47.43 7.61 -23.59
C ASN A 207 -48.33 8.86 -23.67
N THR A 208 -48.17 9.83 -22.77
CA THR A 208 -49.03 11.02 -22.65
C THR A 208 -48.35 12.31 -23.10
N THR A 209 -47.01 12.32 -23.19
CA THR A 209 -46.20 13.49 -23.52
C THR A 209 -45.55 13.32 -24.90
N PRO A 210 -45.61 14.32 -25.81
CA PRO A 210 -44.90 14.25 -27.07
C PRO A 210 -43.39 14.19 -26.87
N SER A 211 -42.68 13.42 -27.71
CA SER A 211 -41.21 13.42 -27.72
C SER A 211 -40.66 14.72 -28.28
N ASP A 212 -39.65 15.29 -27.62
CA ASP A 212 -38.91 16.45 -28.10
C ASP A 212 -37.58 16.00 -28.72
N VAL A 213 -37.54 15.92 -30.05
CA VAL A 213 -36.39 15.40 -30.80
C VAL A 213 -35.15 16.29 -30.63
N ASP A 214 -35.32 17.60 -30.51
CA ASP A 214 -34.21 18.54 -30.32
C ASP A 214 -33.61 18.37 -28.90
N ALA A 215 -34.47 18.22 -27.89
CA ALA A 215 -34.03 17.94 -26.52
C ALA A 215 -33.36 16.55 -26.39
N ILE A 216 -33.84 15.52 -27.10
CA ILE A 216 -33.19 14.19 -27.16
C ILE A 216 -31.80 14.30 -27.79
N SER A 217 -31.68 15.03 -28.91
CA SER A 217 -30.40 15.30 -29.58
C SER A 217 -29.41 15.99 -28.64
N GLN A 218 -29.86 17.02 -27.92
CA GLN A 218 -29.02 17.76 -26.97
C GLN A 218 -28.59 16.87 -25.79
N ALA A 219 -29.52 16.13 -25.19
CA ALA A 219 -29.22 15.20 -24.09
C ALA A 219 -28.25 14.08 -24.53
N ALA A 220 -28.33 13.62 -25.78
CA ALA A 220 -27.37 12.65 -26.32
C ALA A 220 -25.95 13.23 -26.48
N LEU A 221 -25.82 14.52 -26.81
CA LEU A 221 -24.53 15.24 -26.82
C LEU A 221 -23.99 15.45 -25.40
N ASP A 222 -24.86 15.74 -24.44
CA ASP A 222 -24.46 15.91 -23.05
C ASP A 222 -24.04 14.58 -22.43
N LEU A 223 -24.73 13.47 -22.71
CA LEU A 223 -24.30 12.12 -22.35
C LEU A 223 -22.97 11.75 -23.02
N GLN A 224 -22.68 12.25 -24.23
CA GLN A 224 -21.35 12.08 -24.84
C GLN A 224 -20.27 12.82 -24.04
N SER A 225 -20.56 14.01 -23.53
CA SER A 225 -19.69 14.73 -22.61
C SER A 225 -19.51 13.97 -21.29
N GLY A 226 -20.59 13.44 -20.73
CA GLY A 226 -20.55 12.57 -19.54
C GLY A 226 -19.71 11.31 -19.74
N ALA A 227 -19.85 10.62 -20.87
CA ALA A 227 -19.02 9.46 -21.21
C ALA A 227 -17.53 9.84 -21.32
N ARG A 228 -17.21 11.00 -21.91
CA ARG A 228 -15.82 11.51 -21.93
C ARG A 228 -15.30 11.78 -20.51
N GLN A 229 -16.12 12.37 -19.65
CA GLN A 229 -15.77 12.64 -18.25
C GLN A 229 -15.42 11.35 -17.49
N LEU A 230 -16.23 10.29 -17.66
CA LEU A 230 -15.95 8.97 -17.08
C LEU A 230 -14.66 8.35 -17.64
N ASN A 231 -14.43 8.44 -18.96
CA ASN A 231 -13.21 7.92 -19.58
C ASN A 231 -11.93 8.65 -19.12
N ILE A 232 -12.01 9.96 -18.87
CA ILE A 232 -10.91 10.75 -18.28
C ILE A 232 -10.66 10.29 -16.83
N ALA A 233 -11.72 10.04 -16.06
CA ALA A 233 -11.60 9.50 -14.71
C ALA A 233 -10.96 8.10 -14.69
N THR A 234 -11.38 7.18 -15.55
CA THR A 234 -10.71 5.87 -15.73
C THR A 234 -9.24 6.05 -16.08
N SER A 235 -8.91 6.95 -17.01
CA SER A 235 -7.52 7.22 -17.42
C SER A 235 -6.65 7.73 -16.27
N ASP A 236 -7.19 8.61 -15.42
CA ASP A 236 -6.51 9.09 -14.21
C ASP A 236 -6.33 7.95 -13.19
N ILE A 237 -7.35 7.13 -12.94
CA ILE A 237 -7.26 5.96 -12.04
C ILE A 237 -6.19 4.98 -12.53
N LEU A 238 -6.11 4.72 -13.83
CA LEU A 238 -5.08 3.87 -14.42
C LEU A 238 -3.68 4.48 -14.24
N ALA A 239 -3.51 5.78 -14.49
CA ALA A 239 -2.23 6.46 -14.28
C ALA A 239 -1.78 6.38 -12.81
N ARG A 240 -2.72 6.54 -11.86
CA ARG A 240 -2.48 6.36 -10.42
C ARG A 240 -2.06 4.93 -10.11
N THR A 241 -2.72 3.93 -10.71
CA THR A 241 -2.42 2.51 -10.53
C THR A 241 -1.03 2.15 -11.07
N THR A 242 -0.66 2.63 -12.26
CA THR A 242 0.70 2.47 -12.80
C THR A 242 1.75 3.11 -11.90
N ARG A 243 1.46 4.27 -11.32
CA ARG A 243 2.36 4.89 -10.34
C ARG A 243 2.51 4.03 -9.08
N LEU A 244 1.43 3.44 -8.56
CA LEU A 244 1.50 2.52 -7.43
C LEU A 244 2.32 1.26 -7.74
N ASP A 245 2.15 0.68 -8.94
CA ASP A 245 2.95 -0.47 -9.39
C ASP A 245 4.45 -0.13 -9.47
N ASN A 246 4.79 1.03 -10.04
CA ASN A 246 6.17 1.52 -10.08
C ASN A 246 6.76 1.73 -8.67
N MET A 247 5.96 2.27 -7.74
CA MET A 247 6.39 2.43 -6.35
C MET A 247 6.54 1.10 -5.62
N SER A 248 5.67 0.12 -5.90
CA SER A 248 5.77 -1.24 -5.38
C SER A 248 7.10 -1.88 -5.80
N LYS A 249 7.41 -1.84 -7.10
CA LYS A 249 8.67 -2.34 -7.67
C LYS A 249 9.89 -1.65 -7.07
N LEU A 250 9.82 -0.33 -6.87
CA LEU A 250 10.90 0.43 -6.22
C LEU A 250 11.09 0.00 -4.76
N ASN A 251 10.01 -0.14 -4.00
CA ASN A 251 10.04 -0.59 -2.60
C ASN A 251 10.60 -2.02 -2.49
N GLU A 252 10.20 -2.92 -3.38
CA GLU A 252 10.75 -4.28 -3.45
C GLU A 252 12.26 -4.27 -3.74
N LYS A 253 12.70 -3.47 -4.71
CA LYS A 253 14.14 -3.33 -5.02
C LYS A 253 14.94 -2.77 -3.84
N ASN A 254 14.40 -1.75 -3.16
CA ASN A 254 15.00 -1.18 -1.95
C ASN A 254 15.07 -2.21 -0.83
N ARG A 255 13.99 -2.99 -0.62
CA ARG A 255 13.94 -4.09 0.35
C ARG A 255 15.05 -5.10 0.07
N ASN A 256 15.17 -5.56 -1.17
CA ASN A 256 16.18 -6.54 -1.57
C ASN A 256 17.61 -6.01 -1.39
N THR A 257 17.83 -4.72 -1.67
CA THR A 257 19.12 -4.07 -1.45
C THR A 257 19.45 -3.98 0.04
N LEU A 258 18.50 -3.57 0.88
CA LEU A 258 18.66 -3.50 2.33
C LEU A 258 18.92 -4.88 2.93
N LEU A 259 18.20 -5.91 2.47
CA LEU A 259 18.45 -7.30 2.89
C LEU A 259 19.84 -7.77 2.47
N SER A 260 20.29 -7.49 1.24
CA SER A 260 21.64 -7.84 0.80
C SER A 260 22.72 -7.15 1.64
N ILE A 261 22.52 -5.88 2.01
CA ILE A 261 23.43 -5.16 2.90
C ILE A 261 23.41 -5.79 4.31
N SER A 262 22.23 -6.09 4.86
CA SER A 262 22.09 -6.76 6.16
C SER A 262 22.81 -8.10 6.17
N THR A 263 22.59 -8.94 5.15
CA THR A 263 23.24 -10.24 5.00
C THR A 263 24.75 -10.08 4.96
N ARG A 264 25.29 -9.17 4.13
CA ARG A 264 26.74 -8.93 4.06
C ARG A 264 27.34 -8.46 5.38
N VAL A 265 26.60 -7.70 6.19
CA VAL A 265 27.05 -7.25 7.51
C VAL A 265 27.00 -8.40 8.54
N GLN A 266 26.03 -9.30 8.40
CA GLN A 266 25.83 -10.45 9.30
C GLN A 266 26.60 -11.72 8.87
N GLU A 267 27.13 -11.76 7.65
CA GLU A 267 27.84 -12.92 7.11
C GLU A 267 29.05 -13.30 7.96
N VAL A 268 29.12 -14.59 8.28
CA VAL A 268 30.20 -15.18 9.06
C VAL A 268 31.21 -15.85 8.14
N ASP A 269 32.49 -15.49 8.30
CA ASP A 269 33.59 -16.27 7.74
C ASP A 269 33.89 -17.47 8.66
N TYR A 270 33.26 -18.60 8.37
CA TYR A 270 33.43 -19.83 9.15
C TYR A 270 34.87 -20.35 9.13
N ALA A 271 35.63 -20.09 8.06
CA ALA A 271 37.03 -20.52 7.98
C ALA A 271 37.87 -19.73 8.97
N LYS A 272 37.71 -18.40 8.99
CA LYS A 272 38.36 -17.54 9.98
C LYS A 272 37.93 -17.87 11.40
N LEU A 273 36.63 -18.01 11.66
CA LEU A 273 36.13 -18.34 13.00
C LEU A 273 36.59 -19.72 13.47
N GLY A 274 36.68 -20.71 12.58
CA GLY A 274 37.20 -22.03 12.92
C GLY A 274 38.66 -21.99 13.37
N VAL A 275 39.50 -21.21 12.67
CA VAL A 275 40.91 -20.99 13.06
C VAL A 275 41.00 -20.24 14.40
N GLU A 276 40.23 -19.16 14.56
CA GLU A 276 40.20 -18.39 15.81
C GLU A 276 39.70 -19.21 17.00
N LEU A 277 38.66 -20.02 16.81
CA LEU A 277 38.13 -20.92 17.84
C LEU A 277 39.17 -21.96 18.26
N SER A 278 39.83 -22.61 17.28
CA SER A 278 40.86 -23.61 17.55
C SER A 278 42.06 -23.00 18.30
N SER A 279 42.52 -21.82 17.86
CA SER A 279 43.60 -21.06 18.51
C SER A 279 43.23 -20.66 19.93
N GLN A 280 42.02 -20.13 20.14
CA GLN A 280 41.54 -19.71 21.46
C GLN A 280 41.34 -20.90 22.40
N LYS A 281 40.87 -22.05 21.89
CA LYS A 281 40.72 -23.28 22.67
C LYS A 281 42.08 -23.78 23.16
N LEU A 282 43.07 -23.84 22.26
CA LEU A 282 44.45 -24.20 22.60
C LEU A 282 45.05 -23.25 23.65
N ALA A 283 44.87 -21.94 23.47
CA ALA A 283 45.36 -20.93 24.42
C ALA A 283 44.71 -21.06 25.81
N TYR A 284 43.41 -21.37 25.85
CA TYR A 284 42.68 -21.59 27.11
C TYR A 284 43.17 -22.85 27.83
N GLU A 285 43.34 -23.97 27.12
CA GLU A 285 43.90 -25.21 27.68
C GLU A 285 45.33 -25.02 28.20
N ALA A 286 46.17 -24.30 27.45
CA ALA A 286 47.52 -23.95 27.88
C ALA A 286 47.51 -23.06 29.13
N SER A 287 46.62 -22.07 29.20
CA SER A 287 46.47 -21.17 30.36
C SER A 287 45.99 -21.92 31.60
N LEU A 288 45.08 -22.88 31.44
CA LEU A 288 44.61 -23.75 32.52
C LEU A 288 45.76 -24.62 33.07
N SER A 289 46.54 -25.23 32.17
CA SER A 289 47.72 -26.03 32.54
C SER A 289 48.80 -25.21 33.23
N ALA A 290 49.08 -24.00 32.74
CA ALA A 290 50.04 -23.09 33.34
C ALA A 290 49.57 -22.62 34.73
N THR A 291 48.29 -22.27 34.88
CA THR A 291 47.72 -21.88 36.17
C THR A 291 47.80 -23.03 37.18
N ALA A 292 47.46 -24.25 36.75
CA ALA A 292 47.57 -25.45 37.60
C ALA A 292 49.01 -25.69 38.09
N LYS A 293 50.01 -25.50 37.24
CA LYS A 293 51.44 -25.60 37.62
C LYS A 293 51.88 -24.50 38.58
N VAL A 294 51.44 -23.26 38.37
CA VAL A 294 51.74 -22.13 39.27
C VAL A 294 51.11 -22.32 40.65
N THR A 295 49.89 -22.88 40.71
CA THR A 295 49.24 -23.21 41.99
C THR A 295 49.88 -24.39 42.72
N GLN A 296 50.54 -25.31 41.99
CA GLN A 296 51.29 -26.43 42.57
C GLN A 296 52.66 -26.02 43.14
N LEU A 297 53.28 -24.97 42.60
CA LEU A 297 54.45 -24.29 43.20
C LEU A 297 54.04 -23.50 44.45
N SER A 298 53.50 -24.20 45.44
CA SER A 298 53.20 -23.66 46.75
C SER A 298 54.47 -23.69 47.61
N LEU A 299 54.60 -22.73 48.53
CA LEU A 299 55.72 -22.58 49.47
C LEU A 299 56.13 -23.86 50.23
N LEU A 300 55.29 -24.91 50.23
CA LEU A 300 55.57 -26.22 50.83
C LEU A 300 56.60 -27.08 50.07
N ASP A 301 56.86 -26.82 48.78
CA ASP A 301 57.94 -27.51 48.05
C ASP A 301 59.32 -26.85 48.26
N TYR A 302 59.36 -25.68 48.91
CA TYR A 302 60.59 -24.92 49.18
C TYR A 302 60.95 -24.84 50.68
N LEU A 303 60.09 -25.39 51.57
CA LEU A 303 60.33 -25.54 53.01
C LEU A 303 60.58 -27.00 53.36
#